data_AF-A0A1C2AUY3-F1
#
_entry.id   AF-A0A1C2AUY3-F1
#
_cell.length_a   1.000
_cell.length_b   1.000
_cell.length_c   1.000
_cell.angle_alpha   90.00
_cell.angle_beta   90.00
_cell.angle_gamma   90.00
#
_symmetry.space_group_name_H-M   'P 1'
#
loop_
_entity.id
_entity.type
_entity.pdbx_description
1 polymer ?
#
loop_
_entity_poly.entity_id
_entity_poly.type
_entity_poly.pdbx_seq_one_letter_code
_entity_poly.pdbx_strand_id
1 'polypeptide(L)' 'NISSITTIDIPNQPNAIKGKDLKEKLNKYPNVSYKKSIEEALDSINPGKNDLIMITGSLYLAGELLNLN' A
#
# COMPACT_ATOMS: atom_id res chain seq x y z
N ASN A 1 -5.76 15.07 -7.31
CA ASN A 1 -6.78 14.05 -6.96
C ASN A 1 -6.08 12.72 -6.77
N ILE A 2 -6.46 11.95 -5.75
CA ILE A 2 -5.98 10.57 -5.55
C ILE A 2 -6.99 9.64 -6.21
N SER A 3 -6.54 8.77 -7.12
CA SER A 3 -7.41 7.81 -7.82
C SER A 3 -7.76 6.61 -6.95
N SER A 4 -6.77 6.05 -6.25
CA SER A 4 -6.90 4.91 -5.36
C SER A 4 -5.86 4.94 -4.25
N ILE A 5 -6.18 4.35 -3.10
CA ILE A 5 -5.23 4.09 -2.02
C ILE A 5 -5.26 2.59 -1.72
N THR A 6 -4.10 1.97 -1.57
CA THR A 6 -4.00 0.56 -1.20
C THR A 6 -3.20 0.44 0.08
N THR A 7 -3.79 -0.18 1.10
CA THR A 7 -3.11 -0.52 2.35
C THR A 7 -2.64 -1.96 2.31
N ILE A 8 -1.52 -2.23 2.99
CA ILE A 8 -0.93 -3.56 3.11
C ILE A 8 -0.45 -3.80 4.53
N ASP A 9 -0.22 -5.06 4.86
CA ASP A 9 0.60 -5.42 6.02
C ASP A 9 2.08 -5.34 5.64
N ILE A 10 2.92 -4.77 6.52
CA ILE A 10 4.37 -4.74 6.29
C ILE A 10 4.93 -6.10 6.71
N PRO A 11 5.63 -6.83 5.83
CA PRO A 11 6.27 -8.10 6.17
C PRO A 11 7.18 -7.96 7.39
N ASN A 12 7.20 -8.99 8.25
CA ASN A 12 8.07 -9.05 9.42
C ASN A 12 7.88 -7.92 10.47
N GLN A 13 6.83 -7.11 10.37
CA GLN A 13 6.54 -6.02 11.32
C GLN A 13 5.25 -6.28 12.12
N PRO A 14 5.28 -7.13 13.16
CA PRO A 14 4.09 -7.53 13.92
C PRO A 14 3.45 -6.36 14.70
N ASN A 15 4.24 -5.36 15.06
CA ASN A 15 3.80 -4.18 15.82
C ASN A 15 3.25 -3.05 14.93
N ALA A 16 3.32 -3.19 13.60
CA ALA A 16 2.71 -2.24 12.69
C ALA A 16 1.18 -2.34 12.76
N ILE A 17 0.49 -1.22 12.53
CA ILE A 17 -0.96 -1.25 12.32
C ILE A 17 -1.29 -2.22 11.17
N LYS A 18 -2.32 -3.05 11.35
CA LYS A 18 -2.74 -3.96 10.28
C LYS A 18 -3.29 -3.17 9.10
N GLY A 19 -3.03 -3.66 7.89
CA GLY A 19 -3.47 -2.99 6.66
C GLY A 19 -4.99 -2.81 6.60
N LYS A 20 -5.76 -3.78 7.13
CA LYS A 20 -7.23 -3.67 7.25
C LYS A 20 -7.65 -2.55 8.20
N ASP A 21 -7.04 -2.47 9.38
CA ASP A 21 -7.34 -1.42 10.36
C ASP A 21 -6.96 -0.02 9.83
N LEU A 22 -5.85 0.06 9.09
CA LEU A 22 -5.45 1.30 8.43
C LEU A 22 -6.44 1.71 7.34
N LYS A 23 -6.95 0.75 6.54
CA LYS A 23 -8.01 1.00 5.55
C LYS A 23 -9.26 1.58 6.22
N GLU A 24 -9.70 1.01 7.34
CA GLU A 24 -10.87 1.50 8.08
C GLU A 24 -10.66 2.93 8.60
N LYS A 25 -9.45 3.26 9.05
CA LYS A 25 -9.11 4.64 9.45
C LYS A 25 -9.09 5.63 8.27
N LEU A 26 -8.87 5.14 7.05
CA LEU A 26 -8.88 5.94 5.81
C LEU A 26 -10.26 6.01 5.16
N ASN A 27 -11.34 5.65 5.85
CA ASN A 27 -12.72 5.61 5.35
C ASN A 27 -13.27 6.93 4.77
N LYS A 28 -12.60 8.07 5.01
CA LYS A 28 -12.97 9.37 4.42
C LYS A 28 -12.54 9.51 2.96
N TYR A 29 -11.61 8.69 2.50
CA TYR A 29 -11.13 8.68 1.12
C TYR A 29 -11.91 7.65 0.30
N PRO A 30 -12.30 7.97 -0.94
CA PRO A 30 -12.87 6.98 -1.85
C PRO A 30 -11.78 6.01 -2.32
N ASN A 31 -12.18 4.83 -2.80
CA ASN A 31 -11.30 3.85 -3.46
C ASN A 31 -10.11 3.39 -2.60
N VAL A 32 -10.31 3.24 -1.29
CA VAL A 32 -9.33 2.61 -0.39
C VAL A 32 -9.52 1.10 -0.41
N SER A 33 -8.47 0.36 -0.77
CA SER A 33 -8.44 -1.10 -0.79
C SER A 33 -7.38 -1.65 0.15
N TYR A 34 -7.48 -2.93 0.48
CA TYR A 34 -6.48 -3.66 1.24
C TYR A 34 -5.99 -4.84 0.39
N LYS A 35 -4.69 -5.11 0.44
CA LYS A 35 -4.03 -6.24 -0.21
C LYS A 35 -3.13 -6.96 0.80
N LYS A 36 -2.97 -8.28 0.65
CA LYS A 36 -2.30 -9.09 1.67
C LYS A 36 -0.79 -9.01 1.59
N SER A 37 -0.24 -8.69 0.42
CA SER A 37 1.20 -8.57 0.19
C SER A 37 1.53 -7.35 -0.66
N ILE A 38 2.84 -7.03 -0.73
CA ILE A 38 3.36 -5.95 -1.56
C ILE A 38 3.13 -6.27 -3.04
N GLU A 39 3.37 -7.52 -3.45
CA GLU A 39 3.19 -8.02 -4.82
C GLU A 39 1.73 -7.92 -5.25
N GLU A 40 0.79 -8.43 -4.44
CA GLU A 40 -0.65 -8.29 -4.72
C GLU A 40 -1.08 -6.82 -4.83
N ALA A 41 -0.43 -5.92 -4.09
CA ALA A 41 -0.69 -4.50 -4.19
C ALA A 41 -0.18 -3.93 -5.51
N LEU A 42 1.08 -4.20 -5.87
CA LEU A 42 1.70 -3.72 -7.11
C LEU A 42 0.98 -4.27 -8.35
N ASP A 43 0.68 -5.56 -8.39
CA ASP A 43 -0.03 -6.23 -9.50
C ASP A 43 -1.47 -5.70 -9.69
N SER A 44 -2.07 -5.17 -8.62
CA SER A 44 -3.41 -4.58 -8.69
C SER A 44 -3.44 -3.16 -9.24
N ILE A 45 -2.28 -2.50 -9.37
CA ILE A 45 -2.19 -1.16 -9.92
C ILE A 45 -2.15 -1.29 -11.45
N ASN A 46 -3.03 -0.54 -12.12
CA ASN A 46 -3.02 -0.41 -13.58
C ASN A 46 -2.68 1.03 -13.96
N PRO A 47 -1.39 1.42 -13.95
CA PRO A 47 -1.00 2.81 -14.12
C PRO A 47 -1.16 3.27 -15.57
N GLY A 48 -1.76 4.44 -15.75
CA GLY A 48 -1.81 5.13 -17.03
C GLY A 48 -0.53 5.89 -17.35
N LYS A 49 -0.45 6.43 -18.58
CA LYS A 49 0.66 7.30 -18.97
C LYS A 49 0.64 8.58 -18.11
N ASN A 50 1.76 8.86 -17.45
CA ASN A 50 1.98 9.99 -16.52
C ASN A 50 1.34 9.85 -15.13
N ASP A 51 0.85 8.68 -14.76
CA ASP A 51 0.41 8.45 -13.38
C ASP A 51 1.62 8.41 -12.43
N LEU A 52 1.46 9.01 -11.25
CA LEU A 52 2.42 8.92 -10.16
C LEU A 52 1.97 7.87 -9.15
N ILE A 53 2.74 6.79 -9.03
CA ILE A 53 2.60 5.83 -7.95
C ILE A 53 3.46 6.32 -6.77
N MET A 54 2.82 6.56 -5.62
CA MET A 54 3.52 6.92 -4.39
C MET A 54 3.40 5.79 -3.40
N ILE A 55 4.53 5.18 -3.04
CA ILE A 55 4.61 4.21 -1.96
C ILE A 55 5.23 4.90 -0.75
N THR A 56 4.51 4.93 0.36
CA THR A 56 4.88 5.69 1.56
C THR A 56 4.44 4.96 2.83
N GLY A 57 4.97 5.40 3.97
CA GLY A 57 4.68 4.83 5.28
C GLY A 57 5.92 4.77 6.15
N SER A 58 6.65 3.65 6.08
CA SER A 58 7.83 3.40 6.93
C SER A 58 9.07 3.05 6.11
N LEU A 59 10.25 3.24 6.72
CA LEU A 59 11.51 2.77 6.15
C LEU A 59 11.55 1.23 5.99
N TYR A 60 10.86 0.48 6.86
CA TYR A 60 10.75 -0.97 6.73
C TYR A 60 10.02 -1.36 5.45
N LEU A 61 8.90 -0.71 5.14
CA LEU A 61 8.18 -0.94 3.88
C LEU A 61 9.06 -0.61 2.66
N ALA A 62 9.80 0.52 2.72
CA ALA A 62 10.72 0.86 1.65
C ALA A 62 11.81 -0.21 1.46
N GLY A 63 12.34 -0.77 2.56
CA GLY A 63 13.30 -1.87 2.52
C GLY A 63 12.73 -3.14 1.89
N GLU A 64 11.54 -3.57 2.31
CA GLU A 64 10.87 -4.75 1.76
C GLU A 64 10.59 -4.59 0.25
N LEU A 65 10.19 -3.40 -0.21
CA LEU A 65 10.03 -3.10 -1.64
C LEU A 65 11.33 -3.17 -2.43
N LEU A 66 12.43 -2.65 -1.87
CA LEU A 66 13.73 -2.71 -2.52
C LEU A 66 14.23 -4.16 -2.66
N ASN A 67 13.91 -5.02 -1.69
CA ASN A 67 14.26 -6.44 -1.70
C ASN A 67 13.52 -7.27 -2.78
N LEU A 68 12.46 -6.73 -3.40
CA LEU A 68 11.73 -7.40 -4.48
C LEU A 68 12.39 -7.22 -5.87
N ASN A 69 13.46 -6.42 -5.97
CA ASN A 69 14.22 -6.23 -7.22
C ASN A 69 15.34 -7.26 -7.43
#